data_AF-A0A7X7FT23-F1
#
_entry.id   AF-A0A7X7FT23-F1
#
_cell.length_a   1.000
_cell.length_b   1.000
_cell.length_c   1.000
_cell.angle_alpha   90.00
_cell.angle_beta   90.00
_cell.angle_gamma   90.00
#
_symmetry.space_group_name_H-M   'P 1'
#
loop_
_entity.id
_entity.type
_entity.pdbx_description
1 polymer ?
#
loop_
_entity_poly.entity_id
_entity_poly.type
_entity_poly.pdbx_seq_one_letter_code
_entity_poly.pdbx_strand_id
1 'polypeptide(L)'
;MGGASLNYTVVEVNRDGIETDVPWLSVDKYTGGPIAPSGTDIVTATVDYTKLEVGANTAWLRFAVDCDPCSRFDVKFVAPSILNYNGDMDPTTPNAAGPGLNWTAFNMAGTIDEAVEPYPDTLDNAVWKMTDGGGAKKQYKSNSMNIGSLQGATIVARVAVTVKIAPSGENIGIKHDAGASAGYHWGGAGYSSPYNAPGHVKETERGDQLWIEDQTPEFYAGWHILRLTVKGDNGDAGPRTIRLYLDEDPTPIIEIPNAVGASATDLFTFGTPSTDGHQVIYFDWITATDAGAFGPGEEDDCIGQSLCLGPGCYESPCNIDVFADADEDGDVDQADFAVFQLCYTGDGGGVLSDPEYCQCLDRRNNDNSSGQDNDIDSFDLAAFEDCASGPGVPADPACDD
;
A
#
# COMPACT_ATOMS: atom_id res chain seq x y z
N MET A 1 -13.53 -57.27 15.44
CA MET A 1 -14.29 -56.50 14.44
C MET A 1 -13.28 -55.60 13.77
N GLY A 2 -12.91 -55.87 12.50
CA GLY A 2 -12.01 -54.98 11.76
C GLY A 2 -12.77 -53.71 11.44
N GLY A 3 -12.32 -52.56 11.94
CA GLY A 3 -12.91 -51.28 11.56
C GLY A 3 -12.79 -51.08 10.05
N ALA A 4 -13.85 -50.57 9.42
CA ALA A 4 -13.83 -50.23 8.01
C ALA A 4 -12.72 -49.21 7.75
N SER A 5 -12.03 -49.36 6.62
CA SER A 5 -11.10 -48.34 6.15
C SER A 5 -11.85 -47.12 5.65
N LEU A 6 -11.27 -45.93 5.85
CA LEU A 6 -11.88 -44.63 5.57
C LEU A 6 -11.35 -44.04 4.26
N ASN A 7 -12.23 -43.61 3.35
CA ASN A 7 -11.89 -42.75 2.21
C ASN A 7 -12.49 -41.35 2.40
N TYR A 8 -11.87 -40.36 1.76
CA TYR A 8 -12.33 -38.98 1.79
C TYR A 8 -12.10 -38.26 0.46
N THR A 9 -12.88 -37.20 0.26
CA THR A 9 -12.63 -36.16 -0.73
C THR A 9 -12.45 -34.81 -0.03
N VAL A 10 -11.72 -33.90 -0.67
CA VAL A 10 -11.53 -32.52 -0.26
C VAL A 10 -12.00 -31.63 -1.40
N VAL A 11 -12.67 -30.55 -1.08
CA VAL A 11 -12.98 -29.47 -2.01
C VAL A 11 -12.70 -28.14 -1.34
N GLU A 12 -12.29 -27.16 -2.13
CA GLU A 12 -12.20 -25.77 -1.70
C GLU A 12 -13.57 -25.12 -1.69
N VAL A 13 -13.77 -24.23 -0.72
CA VAL A 13 -15.03 -23.52 -0.50
C VAL A 13 -14.67 -22.06 -0.25
N ASN A 14 -15.21 -21.16 -1.08
CA ASN A 14 -14.96 -19.73 -0.92
C ASN A 14 -15.70 -19.14 0.29
N ARG A 15 -15.46 -17.86 0.58
CA ARG A 15 -16.06 -17.10 1.70
C ARG A 15 -17.60 -17.17 1.80
N ASP A 16 -18.27 -17.37 0.66
CA ASP A 16 -19.73 -17.43 0.55
C ASP A 16 -20.29 -18.84 0.78
N GLY A 17 -19.41 -19.81 1.06
CA GLY A 17 -19.78 -21.21 1.28
C GLY A 17 -19.98 -22.00 -0.02
N ILE A 18 -19.53 -21.46 -1.16
CA ILE A 18 -19.66 -22.08 -2.49
C ILE A 18 -18.42 -22.92 -2.77
N GLU A 19 -18.63 -24.18 -3.16
CA GLU A 19 -17.57 -25.07 -3.63
C GLU A 19 -17.04 -24.54 -4.97
N THR A 20 -15.81 -24.04 -4.97
CA THR A 20 -15.13 -23.44 -6.12
C THR A 20 -13.62 -23.51 -5.90
N ASP A 21 -12.87 -23.44 -7.00
CA ASP A 21 -11.42 -23.20 -6.96
C ASP A 21 -11.16 -21.83 -6.34
N VAL A 22 -10.32 -21.76 -5.30
CA VAL A 22 -9.95 -20.53 -4.59
C VAL A 22 -8.52 -20.18 -5.00
N PRO A 23 -8.28 -19.11 -5.78
CA PRO A 23 -6.98 -18.90 -6.45
C PRO A 23 -5.74 -18.93 -5.54
N TRP A 24 -5.86 -18.39 -4.33
CA TRP A 24 -4.77 -18.32 -3.35
C TRP A 24 -4.66 -19.55 -2.45
N LEU A 25 -5.56 -20.54 -2.53
CA LEU A 25 -5.55 -21.74 -1.70
C LEU A 25 -5.45 -22.98 -2.58
N SER A 26 -4.51 -23.86 -2.28
CA SER A 26 -4.39 -25.16 -2.98
C SER A 26 -4.11 -26.30 -2.01
N VAL A 27 -4.37 -27.52 -2.44
CA VAL A 27 -4.01 -28.74 -1.69
C VAL A 27 -3.18 -29.70 -2.54
N ASP A 28 -2.31 -30.47 -1.88
CA ASP A 28 -1.48 -31.50 -2.52
C ASP A 28 -2.31 -32.66 -3.11
N LYS A 29 -3.50 -32.89 -2.55
CA LYS A 29 -4.47 -33.89 -3.04
C LYS A 29 -5.90 -33.57 -2.63
N TYR A 30 -6.83 -33.92 -3.53
CA TYR A 30 -8.28 -33.74 -3.33
C TYR A 30 -9.01 -35.02 -2.94
N THR A 31 -8.32 -36.15 -2.87
CA THR A 31 -8.90 -37.45 -2.45
C THR A 31 -7.86 -38.25 -1.66
N GLY A 32 -8.32 -39.12 -0.78
CA GLY A 32 -7.45 -40.06 -0.09
C GLY A 32 -8.18 -41.26 0.49
N GLY A 33 -7.40 -42.21 1.00
CA GLY A 33 -7.86 -43.53 1.44
C GLY A 33 -7.44 -44.68 0.52
N PRO A 34 -7.65 -45.94 0.96
CA PRO A 34 -8.27 -46.35 2.22
C PRO A 34 -7.36 -46.16 3.44
N ILE A 35 -7.82 -45.43 4.46
CA ILE A 35 -7.13 -45.24 5.74
C ILE A 35 -7.57 -46.33 6.71
N ALA A 36 -6.65 -47.18 7.16
CA ALA A 36 -6.95 -48.22 8.14
C ALA A 36 -7.38 -47.62 9.50
N PRO A 37 -8.08 -48.37 10.36
CA PRO A 37 -8.35 -47.93 11.74
C PRO A 37 -7.06 -47.51 12.45
N SER A 38 -7.08 -46.33 13.09
CA SER A 38 -5.89 -45.70 13.70
C SER A 38 -4.78 -45.30 12.72
N GLY A 39 -5.03 -45.39 11.41
CA GLY A 39 -4.18 -44.82 10.38
C GLY A 39 -4.32 -43.30 10.30
N THR A 40 -3.42 -42.67 9.57
CA THR A 40 -3.43 -41.23 9.31
C THR A 40 -3.09 -41.00 7.85
N ASP A 41 -3.73 -39.99 7.27
CA ASP A 41 -3.35 -39.44 5.98
C ASP A 41 -3.20 -37.91 6.14
N ILE A 42 -2.22 -37.33 5.46
CA ILE A 42 -1.88 -35.90 5.59
C ILE A 42 -2.27 -35.21 4.28
N VAL A 43 -3.12 -34.18 4.37
CA VAL A 43 -3.37 -33.23 3.28
C VAL A 43 -2.63 -31.94 3.63
N THR A 44 -1.81 -31.45 2.71
CA THR A 44 -1.06 -30.21 2.83
C THR A 44 -1.77 -29.13 2.04
N ALA A 45 -2.17 -28.06 2.73
CA ALA A 45 -2.71 -26.85 2.12
C ALA A 45 -1.61 -25.80 1.96
N THR A 46 -1.62 -25.09 0.83
CA THR A 46 -0.67 -24.01 0.52
C THR A 46 -1.44 -22.73 0.23
N VAL A 47 -0.98 -21.62 0.84
CA VAL A 47 -1.49 -20.27 0.58
C VAL A 47 -0.49 -19.56 -0.33
N ASP A 48 -0.97 -19.05 -1.46
CA ASP A 48 -0.19 -18.31 -2.45
C ASP A 48 -0.51 -16.82 -2.32
N TYR A 49 0.43 -16.04 -1.77
CA TYR A 49 0.21 -14.63 -1.48
C TYR A 49 0.08 -13.79 -2.75
N THR A 50 0.72 -14.22 -3.84
CA THR A 50 0.68 -13.56 -5.16
C THR A 50 -0.69 -13.62 -5.83
N LYS A 51 -1.63 -14.38 -5.26
CA LYS A 51 -2.99 -14.58 -5.78
C LYS A 51 -4.07 -14.12 -4.80
N LEU A 52 -3.70 -13.36 -3.78
CA LEU A 52 -4.67 -12.79 -2.85
C LEU A 52 -5.61 -11.86 -3.61
N GLU A 53 -6.89 -11.97 -3.30
CA GLU A 53 -7.92 -11.13 -3.90
C GLU A 53 -8.13 -9.88 -3.04
N VAL A 54 -8.58 -8.80 -3.67
CA VAL A 54 -9.12 -7.64 -2.94
C VAL A 54 -10.28 -8.11 -2.05
N GLY A 55 -10.25 -7.70 -0.79
CA GLY A 55 -11.20 -8.04 0.25
C GLY A 55 -10.65 -9.03 1.30
N ALA A 56 -11.56 -9.59 2.09
CA ALA A 56 -11.24 -10.55 3.14
C ALA A 56 -10.94 -11.95 2.59
N ASN A 57 -9.68 -12.39 2.59
CA ASN A 57 -9.30 -13.71 2.09
C ASN A 57 -9.59 -14.83 3.12
N THR A 58 -10.83 -15.29 3.14
CA THR A 58 -11.29 -16.44 3.94
C THR A 58 -11.82 -17.55 3.03
N ALA A 59 -11.37 -18.78 3.27
CA ALA A 59 -11.83 -19.96 2.57
C ALA A 59 -11.89 -21.17 3.50
N TRP A 60 -12.44 -22.28 3.03
CA TRP A 60 -12.45 -23.55 3.74
C TRP A 60 -12.02 -24.69 2.84
N LEU A 61 -11.40 -25.70 3.46
CA LEU A 61 -11.30 -27.04 2.88
C LEU A 61 -12.40 -27.90 3.50
N ARG A 62 -13.31 -28.38 2.66
CA ARG A 62 -14.40 -29.27 3.08
C ARG A 62 -14.01 -30.72 2.82
N PHE A 63 -13.92 -31.49 3.90
CA PHE A 63 -13.70 -32.92 3.86
C PHE A 63 -15.04 -33.64 3.86
N ALA A 64 -15.22 -34.58 2.93
CA ALA A 64 -16.34 -35.51 2.93
C ALA A 64 -15.82 -36.94 3.07
N VAL A 65 -16.31 -37.67 4.07
CA VAL A 65 -15.84 -39.02 4.44
C VAL A 65 -16.90 -40.07 4.14
N ASP A 66 -16.48 -41.21 3.57
CA ASP A 66 -17.23 -42.44 3.20
C ASP A 66 -18.75 -42.38 3.41
N CYS A 67 -19.48 -42.14 2.34
CA CYS A 67 -20.87 -41.72 2.41
C CYS A 67 -21.90 -42.83 2.19
N ASP A 68 -22.49 -43.32 3.29
CA ASP A 68 -23.93 -43.16 3.59
C ASP A 68 -24.20 -43.47 5.08
N PRO A 69 -24.56 -42.47 5.92
CA PRO A 69 -24.60 -41.04 5.66
C PRO A 69 -23.20 -40.38 5.66
N CYS A 70 -23.00 -39.36 4.81
CA CYS A 70 -21.77 -38.55 4.78
C CYS A 70 -21.49 -37.94 6.15
N SER A 71 -20.27 -38.07 6.65
CA SER A 71 -19.72 -37.12 7.61
C SER A 71 -18.96 -36.02 6.86
N ARG A 72 -19.28 -34.76 7.13
CA ARG A 72 -18.58 -33.59 6.56
C ARG A 72 -18.01 -32.73 7.67
N PHE A 73 -16.84 -32.17 7.45
CA PHE A 73 -16.27 -31.13 8.29
C PHE A 73 -15.43 -30.17 7.45
N ASP A 74 -15.39 -28.92 7.90
CA ASP A 74 -14.71 -27.83 7.19
C ASP A 74 -13.51 -27.36 8.03
N VAL A 75 -12.37 -27.13 7.38
CA VAL A 75 -11.17 -26.52 7.97
C VAL A 75 -11.06 -25.11 7.42
N LYS A 76 -11.15 -24.09 8.30
CA LYS A 76 -11.09 -22.67 7.91
C LYS A 76 -9.65 -22.21 7.69
N PHE A 77 -9.43 -21.49 6.61
CA PHE A 77 -8.21 -20.75 6.30
C PHE A 77 -8.52 -19.26 6.24
N VAL A 78 -7.65 -18.46 6.84
CA VAL A 78 -7.67 -16.99 6.79
C VAL A 78 -6.30 -16.56 6.33
N ALA A 79 -6.22 -16.01 5.13
CA ALA A 79 -5.03 -15.40 4.58
C ALA A 79 -5.08 -13.87 4.80
N PRO A 80 -3.97 -13.15 4.56
CA PRO A 80 -3.96 -11.69 4.63
C PRO A 80 -5.05 -11.05 3.75
N SER A 81 -5.56 -9.92 4.19
CA SER A 81 -6.57 -9.15 3.47
C SER A 81 -5.93 -8.03 2.67
N ILE A 82 -6.57 -7.67 1.56
CA ILE A 82 -6.21 -6.49 0.76
C ILE A 82 -7.42 -5.57 0.76
N LEU A 83 -7.29 -4.38 1.35
CA LEU A 83 -8.33 -3.36 1.35
C LEU A 83 -8.15 -2.49 0.13
N ASN A 84 -9.28 -2.11 -0.48
CA ASN A 84 -9.32 -1.10 -1.50
C ASN A 84 -10.61 -0.27 -1.37
N TYR A 85 -10.45 1.04 -1.17
CA TYR A 85 -11.52 2.02 -1.10
C TYR A 85 -11.24 3.15 -2.09
N ASN A 86 -12.17 3.42 -3.00
CA ASN A 86 -11.99 4.36 -4.11
C ASN A 86 -12.51 5.79 -3.83
N GLY A 87 -12.90 6.11 -2.59
CA GLY A 87 -13.41 7.45 -2.27
C GLY A 87 -14.77 7.84 -2.89
N ASP A 88 -15.37 6.97 -3.70
CA ASP A 88 -16.60 7.21 -4.47
C ASP A 88 -17.91 6.94 -3.71
N MET A 89 -17.82 6.48 -2.46
CA MET A 89 -18.98 6.13 -1.64
C MET A 89 -18.73 6.34 -0.15
N ASP A 90 -19.79 6.29 0.66
CA ASP A 90 -19.66 6.32 2.12
C ASP A 90 -18.79 5.13 2.60
N PRO A 91 -17.72 5.36 3.39
CA PRO A 91 -16.81 4.32 3.87
C PRO A 91 -17.51 3.17 4.64
N THR A 92 -18.67 3.43 5.22
CA THR A 92 -19.45 2.45 5.99
C THR A 92 -20.37 1.58 5.14
N THR A 93 -20.45 1.84 3.83
CA THR A 93 -21.19 1.00 2.89
C THR A 93 -20.61 -0.42 2.90
N PRO A 94 -21.45 -1.48 2.93
CA PRO A 94 -20.95 -2.85 2.83
C PRO A 94 -20.08 -3.04 1.58
N ASN A 95 -18.91 -3.65 1.76
CA ASN A 95 -17.90 -3.87 0.71
C ASN A 95 -17.21 -2.60 0.18
N ALA A 96 -17.34 -1.45 0.86
CA ALA A 96 -16.65 -0.22 0.45
C ALA A 96 -15.13 -0.38 0.44
N ALA A 97 -14.57 -1.29 1.25
CA ALA A 97 -13.13 -1.57 1.31
C ALA A 97 -12.75 -2.85 0.56
N GLY A 98 -13.60 -3.29 -0.38
CA GLY A 98 -13.50 -4.58 -1.07
C GLY A 98 -14.47 -5.63 -0.51
N PRO A 99 -14.70 -6.75 -1.23
CA PRO A 99 -15.59 -7.82 -0.79
C PRO A 99 -15.32 -8.25 0.67
N GLY A 100 -16.38 -8.31 1.48
CA GLY A 100 -16.31 -8.69 2.89
C GLY A 100 -15.66 -7.68 3.83
N LEU A 101 -15.18 -6.53 3.33
CA LEU A 101 -14.51 -5.49 4.11
C LEU A 101 -15.25 -4.16 3.98
N ASN A 102 -15.28 -3.41 5.07
CA ASN A 102 -15.83 -2.05 5.08
C ASN A 102 -15.16 -1.26 6.19
N TRP A 103 -15.24 0.06 6.10
CA TRP A 103 -14.82 0.91 7.19
C TRP A 103 -15.93 1.04 8.22
N THR A 104 -15.56 1.27 9.46
CA THR A 104 -16.51 1.50 10.55
C THR A 104 -16.15 2.77 11.29
N ALA A 105 -17.17 3.42 11.85
CA ALA A 105 -16.98 4.62 12.63
C ALA A 105 -16.04 4.36 13.82
N PHE A 106 -15.04 5.23 13.97
CA PHE A 106 -14.03 5.21 15.03
C PHE A 106 -13.79 6.62 15.56
N ASN A 107 -13.52 6.75 16.86
CA ASN A 107 -13.20 8.03 17.51
C ASN A 107 -14.10 9.22 17.08
N MET A 108 -15.42 9.05 17.09
CA MET A 108 -16.37 10.09 16.65
C MET A 108 -16.68 11.11 17.76
N ALA A 109 -16.72 12.40 17.43
CA ALA A 109 -17.36 13.46 18.21
C ALA A 109 -17.63 14.69 17.33
N GLY A 110 -18.58 15.52 17.73
CA GLY A 110 -19.01 16.66 16.91
C GLY A 110 -19.66 16.25 15.58
N THR A 111 -19.79 17.21 14.68
CA THR A 111 -20.31 17.00 13.32
C THR A 111 -19.21 17.36 12.34
N ILE A 112 -18.88 16.43 11.45
CA ILE A 112 -17.98 16.64 10.30
C ILE A 112 -18.85 16.67 9.06
N ASP A 113 -18.58 17.61 8.16
CA ASP A 113 -19.22 17.67 6.86
C ASP A 113 -18.45 16.76 5.91
N GLU A 114 -19.13 15.75 5.39
CA GLU A 114 -18.53 14.70 4.57
C GLU A 114 -19.46 14.36 3.41
N ALA A 115 -18.86 14.11 2.26
CA ALA A 115 -19.59 13.73 1.07
C ALA A 115 -18.63 13.16 0.03
N VAL A 116 -19.22 12.39 -0.88
CA VAL A 116 -18.60 12.14 -2.18
C VAL A 116 -18.72 13.42 -3.00
N GLU A 117 -17.61 13.95 -3.49
CA GLU A 117 -17.57 15.08 -4.40
C GLU A 117 -16.99 14.67 -5.76
N PRO A 118 -17.49 15.22 -6.88
CA PRO A 118 -16.85 15.03 -8.16
C PRO A 118 -15.52 15.78 -8.18
N TYR A 119 -14.45 15.11 -8.61
CA TYR A 119 -13.11 15.69 -8.69
C TYR A 119 -12.41 15.10 -9.93
N PRO A 120 -12.16 15.88 -11.00
CA PRO A 120 -11.43 15.38 -12.16
C PRO A 120 -10.01 14.92 -11.80
N ASP A 121 -9.44 14.01 -12.58
CA ASP A 121 -8.04 13.55 -12.44
C ASP A 121 -7.77 12.74 -11.14
N THR A 122 -8.84 12.16 -10.59
CA THR A 122 -8.82 11.11 -9.56
C THR A 122 -9.20 9.76 -10.15
N LEU A 123 -8.98 8.67 -9.41
CA LEU A 123 -9.09 7.29 -9.92
C LEU A 123 -10.42 7.02 -10.65
N ASP A 124 -11.52 7.54 -10.13
CA ASP A 124 -12.87 7.38 -10.70
C ASP A 124 -13.63 8.70 -10.89
N ASN A 125 -12.91 9.82 -10.89
CA ASN A 125 -13.43 11.18 -10.90
C ASN A 125 -14.32 11.55 -9.69
N ALA A 126 -14.18 10.82 -8.59
CA ALA A 126 -14.79 11.13 -7.30
C ALA A 126 -13.73 11.15 -6.19
N VAL A 127 -14.10 11.76 -5.06
CA VAL A 127 -13.30 11.79 -3.83
C VAL A 127 -14.21 11.74 -2.62
N TRP A 128 -13.72 11.16 -1.54
CA TRP A 128 -14.32 11.28 -0.23
C TRP A 128 -13.76 12.50 0.48
N LYS A 129 -14.57 13.55 0.60
CA LYS A 129 -14.20 14.78 1.29
C LYS A 129 -14.61 14.71 2.74
N MET A 130 -13.72 15.21 3.61
CA MET A 130 -13.96 15.42 5.03
C MET A 130 -13.58 16.85 5.42
N THR A 131 -14.55 17.60 5.93
CA THR A 131 -14.37 18.97 6.43
C THR A 131 -14.61 19.01 7.94
N ASP A 132 -13.52 19.16 8.68
CA ASP A 132 -13.52 19.33 10.12
C ASP A 132 -13.54 20.82 10.49
N GLY A 133 -14.67 21.28 11.02
CA GLY A 133 -14.88 22.66 11.48
C GLY A 133 -14.18 23.00 12.80
N GLY A 134 -13.54 22.03 13.45
CA GLY A 134 -13.00 22.12 14.81
C GLY A 134 -14.00 21.78 15.90
N GLY A 135 -13.50 21.16 16.98
CA GLY A 135 -14.31 20.55 18.02
C GLY A 135 -15.04 19.27 17.56
N ALA A 136 -14.76 18.81 16.34
CA ALA A 136 -15.24 17.55 15.81
C ALA A 136 -14.07 16.59 15.59
N LYS A 137 -14.36 15.30 15.51
CA LYS A 137 -13.43 14.23 15.12
C LYS A 137 -14.22 13.17 14.40
N LYS A 138 -13.67 12.68 13.30
CA LYS A 138 -14.25 11.61 12.51
C LYS A 138 -13.12 10.76 12.00
N GLN A 139 -13.01 9.56 12.53
CA GLN A 139 -12.05 8.59 12.09
C GLN A 139 -12.78 7.34 11.64
N TYR A 140 -12.27 6.70 10.63
CA TYR A 140 -12.75 5.42 10.18
C TYR A 140 -11.71 4.36 10.55
N LYS A 141 -12.17 3.14 10.79
CA LYS A 141 -11.28 2.00 10.99
C LYS A 141 -11.69 0.82 10.12
N SER A 142 -10.71 0.04 9.68
CA SER A 142 -10.99 -1.22 9.01
C SER A 142 -11.66 -2.20 9.97
N ASN A 143 -12.45 -3.11 9.41
CA ASN A 143 -12.95 -4.26 10.12
C ASN A 143 -11.99 -5.45 9.91
N SER A 144 -11.66 -6.13 11.01
CA SER A 144 -11.02 -7.46 10.95
C SER A 144 -9.64 -7.49 10.24
N MET A 145 -8.66 -6.75 10.76
CA MET A 145 -7.25 -6.96 10.37
C MET A 145 -6.54 -7.80 11.42
N ASN A 146 -5.59 -8.60 10.97
CA ASN A 146 -4.68 -9.32 11.86
C ASN A 146 -3.26 -8.89 11.50
N ILE A 147 -2.85 -7.74 12.03
CA ILE A 147 -1.53 -7.18 11.79
C ILE A 147 -0.52 -8.05 12.55
N GLY A 148 0.00 -9.06 11.87
CA GLY A 148 1.02 -9.94 12.42
C GLY A 148 2.28 -9.16 12.70
N SER A 149 2.81 -9.28 13.93
CA SER A 149 3.98 -8.52 14.32
C SER A 149 5.21 -8.75 13.44
N LEU A 150 5.41 -9.95 12.92
CA LEU A 150 6.57 -10.31 12.11
C LEU A 150 6.41 -9.91 10.65
N GLN A 151 5.20 -10.08 10.13
CA GLN A 151 4.84 -9.75 8.76
C GLN A 151 4.82 -8.22 8.59
N GLY A 152 4.17 -7.54 9.54
CA GLY A 152 3.90 -6.13 9.46
C GLY A 152 2.62 -5.83 8.70
N ALA A 153 2.42 -4.55 8.41
CA ALA A 153 1.30 -4.05 7.64
C ALA A 153 1.68 -2.78 6.88
N THR A 154 0.90 -2.51 5.83
CA THR A 154 1.06 -1.36 4.95
C THR A 154 -0.30 -0.71 4.72
N ILE A 155 -0.35 0.61 4.76
CA ILE A 155 -1.48 1.42 4.29
C ILE A 155 -0.95 2.48 3.34
N VAL A 156 -1.62 2.65 2.22
CA VAL A 156 -1.30 3.64 1.18
C VAL A 156 -2.58 4.44 0.88
N ALA A 157 -2.45 5.75 0.72
CA ALA A 157 -3.58 6.57 0.31
C ALA A 157 -3.12 7.75 -0.53
N ARG A 158 -3.90 8.08 -1.56
CA ARG A 158 -3.77 9.36 -2.27
C ARG A 158 -4.67 10.40 -1.63
N VAL A 159 -4.04 11.44 -1.07
CA VAL A 159 -4.65 12.41 -0.18
C VAL A 159 -4.30 13.84 -0.61
N ALA A 160 -5.28 14.73 -0.59
CA ALA A 160 -5.05 16.18 -0.66
C ALA A 160 -5.57 16.86 0.61
N VAL A 161 -4.79 17.79 1.16
CA VAL A 161 -5.17 18.57 2.34
C VAL A 161 -5.12 20.06 1.99
N THR A 162 -6.29 20.68 1.81
CA THR A 162 -6.36 22.06 1.28
C THR A 162 -6.46 23.13 2.36
N VAL A 163 -6.86 22.75 3.57
CA VAL A 163 -6.92 23.64 4.73
C VAL A 163 -6.43 22.90 5.95
N LYS A 164 -5.50 23.50 6.69
CA LYS A 164 -5.09 23.05 8.01
C LYS A 164 -4.96 24.22 8.98
N ILE A 165 -5.62 24.09 10.13
CA ILE A 165 -5.39 24.91 11.33
C ILE A 165 -5.15 23.95 12.48
N ALA A 166 -3.97 24.05 13.11
CA ALA A 166 -3.49 23.24 14.24
C ALA A 166 -4.54 22.69 15.21
N PRO A 167 -4.22 21.58 15.90
CA PRO A 167 -3.13 20.62 15.66
C PRO A 167 -3.36 19.58 14.55
N SER A 168 -2.27 18.84 14.31
CA SER A 168 -2.10 17.82 13.28
C SER A 168 -2.75 16.51 13.73
N GLY A 169 -4.01 16.28 13.35
CA GLY A 169 -4.63 14.96 13.44
C GLY A 169 -4.06 14.01 12.38
N GLU A 170 -3.98 12.73 12.71
CA GLU A 170 -3.64 11.65 11.77
C GLU A 170 -4.59 11.66 10.56
N ASN A 171 -4.05 11.63 9.33
CA ASN A 171 -4.84 11.45 8.10
C ASN A 171 -5.03 9.98 7.77
N ILE A 172 -3.98 9.17 7.87
CA ILE A 172 -4.01 7.71 7.77
C ILE A 172 -3.19 7.08 8.90
N GLY A 173 -3.54 5.87 9.33
CA GLY A 173 -2.84 5.23 10.44
C GLY A 173 -2.90 3.71 10.44
N ILE A 174 -1.95 3.14 11.16
CA ILE A 174 -1.92 1.73 11.54
C ILE A 174 -2.00 1.70 13.06
N LYS A 175 -2.96 0.99 13.62
CA LYS A 175 -3.10 0.79 15.06
C LYS A 175 -2.87 -0.67 15.39
N HIS A 176 -2.09 -0.92 16.43
CA HIS A 176 -1.72 -2.27 16.87
C HIS A 176 -1.56 -2.29 18.39
N ASP A 177 -1.95 -3.40 19.02
CA ASP A 177 -2.05 -3.55 20.49
C ASP A 177 -0.70 -3.59 21.24
N ALA A 178 0.33 -4.17 20.64
CA ALA A 178 1.68 -4.29 21.20
C ALA A 178 2.55 -3.02 21.10
N GLY A 179 1.93 -1.86 20.85
CA GLY A 179 2.66 -0.60 20.87
C GLY A 179 3.23 -0.17 19.52
N ALA A 180 2.62 -0.63 18.43
CA ALA A 180 3.03 -0.33 17.05
C ALA A 180 2.10 0.65 16.36
N SER A 181 1.37 1.46 17.13
CA SER A 181 0.48 2.45 16.51
C SER A 181 1.34 3.52 15.83
N ALA A 182 0.95 3.89 14.62
CA ALA A 182 1.56 4.93 13.82
C ALA A 182 0.44 5.74 13.15
N GLY A 183 0.66 7.03 13.02
CA GLY A 183 -0.26 7.89 12.29
C GLY A 183 0.49 8.86 11.41
N TYR A 184 0.19 8.88 10.13
CA TYR A 184 0.76 9.80 9.16
C TYR A 184 -0.14 11.02 9.05
N HIS A 185 0.40 12.19 9.39
CA HIS A 185 -0.19 13.48 9.07
C HIS A 185 0.56 14.18 7.92
N TRP A 186 -0.20 14.61 6.90
CA TRP A 186 0.23 15.53 5.85
C TRP A 186 -0.33 16.93 6.11
N GLY A 187 0.57 17.92 6.16
CA GLY A 187 0.26 19.29 6.51
C GLY A 187 -0.56 20.05 5.49
N GLY A 188 -0.49 19.65 4.21
CA GLY A 188 -1.16 20.32 3.11
C GLY A 188 -0.78 21.80 2.96
N ALA A 189 -1.65 22.55 2.29
CA ALA A 189 -1.56 24.00 2.18
C ALA A 189 -2.02 24.66 3.49
N GLY A 190 -1.07 25.21 4.26
CA GLY A 190 -1.30 25.65 5.65
C GLY A 190 -0.67 26.99 6.03
N TYR A 191 -1.34 27.72 6.93
CA TYR A 191 -1.01 29.09 7.34
C TYR A 191 0.35 29.24 8.04
N SER A 192 0.92 30.47 7.99
CA SER A 192 2.26 30.90 8.44
C SER A 192 2.62 30.76 9.94
N SER A 193 2.04 29.79 10.67
CA SER A 193 2.47 29.43 12.02
C SER A 193 3.62 28.41 11.93
N PRO A 194 4.63 28.47 12.81
CA PRO A 194 5.73 27.49 12.84
C PRO A 194 5.28 26.04 13.11
N TYR A 195 4.01 25.82 13.50
CA TYR A 195 3.43 24.48 13.68
C TYR A 195 2.44 24.09 12.55
N ASN A 196 2.18 24.99 11.60
CA ASN A 196 1.23 24.80 10.49
C ASN A 196 1.83 25.21 9.14
N ALA A 197 3.14 25.32 9.03
CA ALA A 197 3.73 25.60 7.74
C ALA A 197 3.34 24.48 6.75
N PRO A 198 3.24 24.80 5.46
CA PRO A 198 3.03 23.79 4.44
C PRO A 198 4.18 22.76 4.43
N GLY A 199 3.93 21.57 3.89
CA GLY A 199 4.97 20.53 3.78
C GLY A 199 5.31 19.81 5.08
N HIS A 200 4.47 19.97 6.10
CA HIS A 200 4.68 19.37 7.40
C HIS A 200 4.25 17.90 7.41
N VAL A 201 5.22 16.99 7.42
CA VAL A 201 4.99 15.56 7.65
C VAL A 201 5.21 15.25 9.11
N LYS A 202 4.31 14.48 9.72
CA LYS A 202 4.43 14.08 11.12
C LYS A 202 3.92 12.67 11.38
N GLU A 203 4.72 11.90 12.12
CA GLU A 203 4.26 10.72 12.84
C GLU A 203 3.57 11.17 14.14
N THR A 204 2.27 10.94 14.23
CA THR A 204 1.42 11.58 15.23
C THR A 204 1.48 10.93 16.62
N GLU A 205 1.89 9.67 16.73
CA GLU A 205 1.94 8.95 18.01
C GLU A 205 3.16 9.32 18.85
N ARG A 206 4.31 9.57 18.20
CA ARG A 206 5.59 9.90 18.87
C ARG A 206 6.03 11.33 18.66
N GLY A 207 5.50 11.98 17.62
CA GLY A 207 5.76 13.38 17.33
C GLY A 207 6.99 13.64 16.46
N ASP A 208 7.61 12.60 15.90
CA ASP A 208 8.64 12.73 14.88
C ASP A 208 8.06 13.46 13.65
N GLN A 209 8.80 14.42 13.12
CA GLN A 209 8.30 15.31 12.08
C GLN A 209 9.42 15.79 11.17
N LEU A 210 9.07 16.03 9.91
CA LEU A 210 9.94 16.56 8.88
C LEU A 210 9.23 17.71 8.16
N TRP A 211 10.00 18.69 7.69
CA TRP A 211 9.53 19.76 6.83
C TRP A 211 10.07 19.55 5.44
N ILE A 212 9.18 19.50 4.45
CA ILE A 212 9.55 19.42 3.04
C ILE A 212 9.72 20.83 2.51
N GLU A 213 10.96 21.16 2.12
CA GLU A 213 11.36 22.53 1.79
C GLU A 213 10.88 23.00 0.40
N ASP A 214 10.21 22.16 -0.40
CA ASP A 214 9.66 22.56 -1.70
C ASP A 214 8.65 23.70 -1.54
N GLN A 215 9.03 24.91 -1.95
CA GLN A 215 8.31 26.14 -1.67
C GLN A 215 7.09 26.39 -2.59
N THR A 216 6.69 25.45 -3.45
CA THR A 216 5.58 25.73 -4.39
C THR A 216 4.21 25.56 -3.71
N PRO A 217 3.32 26.57 -3.75
CA PRO A 217 1.94 26.43 -3.27
C PRO A 217 1.19 25.27 -3.93
N GLU A 218 1.54 24.94 -5.17
CA GLU A 218 0.98 23.85 -5.95
C GLU A 218 1.30 22.49 -5.34
N PHE A 219 2.55 22.24 -4.94
CA PHE A 219 2.94 21.02 -4.23
C PHE A 219 2.09 20.86 -2.97
N TYR A 220 2.06 21.86 -2.10
CA TYR A 220 1.36 21.75 -0.82
C TYR A 220 -0.16 21.60 -0.92
N ALA A 221 -0.78 22.18 -1.95
CA ALA A 221 -2.21 22.06 -2.21
C ALA A 221 -2.57 20.82 -3.05
N GLY A 222 -1.56 20.12 -3.56
CA GLY A 222 -1.68 19.00 -4.47
C GLY A 222 -2.08 17.69 -3.81
N TRP A 223 -2.20 16.69 -4.67
CA TRP A 223 -2.35 15.30 -4.28
C TRP A 223 -1.00 14.71 -3.92
N HIS A 224 -0.97 13.97 -2.81
CA HIS A 224 0.18 13.19 -2.42
C HIS A 224 -0.21 11.76 -2.15
N ILE A 225 0.72 10.84 -2.39
CA ILE A 225 0.59 9.46 -1.97
C ILE A 225 1.31 9.30 -0.65
N LEU A 226 0.55 8.95 0.38
CA LEU A 226 1.06 8.72 1.72
C LEU A 226 1.13 7.22 1.93
N ARG A 227 2.33 6.69 2.18
CA ARG A 227 2.54 5.28 2.53
C ARG A 227 3.09 5.18 3.94
N LEU A 228 2.47 4.31 4.73
CA LEU A 228 2.84 4.04 6.11
C LEU A 228 3.01 2.54 6.30
N THR A 229 4.16 2.14 6.82
CA THR A 229 4.45 0.74 7.14
C THR A 229 4.81 0.56 8.61
N VAL A 230 4.48 -0.62 9.15
CA VAL A 230 4.84 -1.03 10.50
C VAL A 230 5.27 -2.49 10.48
N LYS A 231 6.48 -2.80 10.98
CA LYS A 231 7.00 -4.17 11.10
C LYS A 231 7.63 -4.40 12.47
N GLY A 232 7.51 -5.61 13.02
CA GLY A 232 8.17 -6.00 14.26
C GLY A 232 9.54 -6.60 14.04
N ASP A 233 10.51 -6.12 14.81
CA ASP A 233 11.91 -6.54 14.68
C ASP A 233 12.18 -7.88 15.37
N ASN A 234 11.33 -8.29 16.34
CA ASN A 234 11.55 -9.46 17.21
C ASN A 234 10.24 -10.16 17.67
N GLY A 235 9.25 -10.30 16.78
CA GLY A 235 7.99 -11.00 17.09
C GLY A 235 6.97 -10.16 17.87
N ASP A 236 5.95 -10.85 18.41
CA ASP A 236 4.70 -10.22 18.89
C ASP A 236 4.91 -9.16 19.96
N ALA A 237 5.91 -9.34 20.83
CA ALA A 237 6.24 -8.41 21.90
C ALA A 237 7.48 -7.53 21.63
N GLY A 238 8.09 -7.64 20.45
CA GLY A 238 9.28 -6.86 20.08
C GLY A 238 8.96 -5.40 19.77
N PRO A 239 9.98 -4.52 19.76
CA PRO A 239 9.80 -3.18 19.26
C PRO A 239 9.55 -3.21 17.74
N ARG A 240 9.12 -2.08 17.19
CA ARG A 240 8.62 -2.01 15.81
C ARG A 240 9.41 -0.98 15.01
N THR A 241 9.60 -1.24 13.72
CA THR A 241 10.10 -0.26 12.77
C THR A 241 8.92 0.35 12.04
N ILE A 242 8.86 1.67 12.05
CA ILE A 242 7.83 2.46 11.37
C ILE A 242 8.49 3.26 10.27
N ARG A 243 7.91 3.25 9.07
CA ARG A 243 8.38 4.07 7.95
C ARG A 243 7.23 4.81 7.30
N LEU A 244 7.46 6.10 7.03
CA LEU A 244 6.58 6.96 6.27
C LEU A 244 7.29 7.28 4.95
N TYR A 245 6.61 7.04 3.84
CA TYR A 245 7.07 7.38 2.50
C TYR A 245 6.09 8.37 1.88
N LEU A 246 6.60 9.26 1.04
CA LEU A 246 5.82 10.27 0.36
C LEU A 246 5.99 10.09 -1.14
N ASP A 247 4.88 10.16 -1.85
CA ASP A 247 4.81 10.14 -3.32
C ASP A 247 5.53 8.94 -3.93
N GLU A 248 5.42 7.79 -3.26
CA GLU A 248 6.02 6.52 -3.65
C GLU A 248 7.55 6.56 -3.81
N ASP A 249 8.26 7.53 -3.21
CA ASP A 249 9.72 7.48 -3.07
C ASP A 249 10.11 6.26 -2.20
N PRO A 250 10.95 5.33 -2.71
CA PRO A 250 11.37 4.15 -1.95
C PRO A 250 12.20 4.50 -0.70
N THR A 251 12.72 5.72 -0.60
CA THR A 251 13.40 6.22 0.59
C THR A 251 12.40 6.77 1.60
N PRO A 252 12.32 6.21 2.82
CA PRO A 252 11.41 6.73 3.83
C PRO A 252 11.84 8.11 4.30
N ILE A 253 10.92 9.07 4.24
CA ILE A 253 11.15 10.44 4.74
C ILE A 253 11.18 10.50 6.27
N ILE A 254 10.54 9.54 6.95
CA ILE A 254 10.66 9.32 8.40
C ILE A 254 10.82 7.82 8.64
N GLU A 255 11.89 7.44 9.34
CA GLU A 255 12.08 6.09 9.89
C GLU A 255 12.22 6.17 11.40
N ILE A 256 11.40 5.40 12.12
CA ILE A 256 11.44 5.30 13.58
C ILE A 256 11.76 3.85 13.94
N PRO A 257 13.05 3.54 14.19
CA PRO A 257 13.43 2.21 14.65
C PRO A 257 13.05 2.03 16.12
N ASN A 258 12.80 0.80 16.51
CA ASN A 258 12.48 0.42 17.88
C ASN A 258 11.30 1.18 18.53
N ALA A 259 10.28 1.53 17.73
CA ALA A 259 9.07 2.16 18.19
C ALA A 259 8.38 1.32 19.29
N VAL A 260 8.12 1.98 20.42
CA VAL A 260 7.40 1.44 21.57
C VAL A 260 6.21 2.36 21.87
N GLY A 261 4.98 1.85 21.89
CA GLY A 261 3.85 2.63 22.45
C GLY A 261 2.44 2.43 21.86
N ALA A 262 1.47 2.58 22.78
CA ALA A 262 0.01 2.56 22.64
C ALA A 262 -0.65 1.18 22.44
N SER A 263 -1.52 0.83 23.39
CA SER A 263 -2.43 -0.33 23.33
C SER A 263 -3.62 0.01 22.44
N ALA A 264 -3.62 -0.44 21.20
CA ALA A 264 -4.78 -0.37 20.32
C ALA A 264 -5.34 -1.77 19.98
N THR A 265 -6.19 -1.85 18.97
CA THR A 265 -6.61 -3.10 18.31
C THR A 265 -5.94 -3.10 16.95
N ASP A 266 -5.71 -4.25 16.34
CA ASP A 266 -5.14 -4.35 15.00
C ASP A 266 -6.13 -3.83 13.95
N LEU A 267 -5.83 -2.66 13.41
CA LEU A 267 -6.68 -1.99 12.43
C LEU A 267 -5.91 -0.91 11.66
N PHE A 268 -6.47 -0.57 10.51
CA PHE A 268 -6.12 0.61 9.74
C PHE A 268 -7.08 1.74 10.09
N THR A 269 -6.61 2.98 10.04
CA THR A 269 -7.43 4.17 10.23
C THR A 269 -7.24 5.20 9.14
N PHE A 270 -8.26 6.03 8.92
CA PHE A 270 -8.13 7.30 8.23
C PHE A 270 -9.12 8.34 8.75
N GLY A 271 -8.86 9.63 8.50
CA GLY A 271 -9.76 10.74 8.83
C GLY A 271 -9.11 11.84 9.67
N THR A 272 -9.76 12.26 10.76
CA THR A 272 -9.25 13.24 11.74
C THR A 272 -9.63 12.81 13.16
N PRO A 273 -8.68 12.33 14.00
CA PRO A 273 -8.97 11.96 15.38
C PRO A 273 -8.93 13.14 16.36
N SER A 274 -8.46 14.31 15.92
CA SER A 274 -8.21 15.48 16.78
C SER A 274 -9.43 16.38 16.85
N THR A 275 -9.83 16.80 18.06
CA THR A 275 -10.83 17.88 18.22
C THR A 275 -10.23 19.27 18.15
N ASP A 276 -8.92 19.33 18.30
CA ASP A 276 -8.16 20.55 18.25
C ASP A 276 -7.73 20.67 16.78
N GLY A 277 -8.36 21.57 16.03
CA GLY A 277 -7.95 21.93 14.67
C GLY A 277 -9.07 21.94 13.65
N HIS A 278 -8.73 22.37 12.45
CA HIS A 278 -9.63 22.41 11.30
C HIS A 278 -8.89 21.83 10.11
N GLN A 279 -9.45 20.82 9.47
CA GLN A 279 -8.86 20.17 8.30
C GLN A 279 -9.89 19.98 7.20
N VAL A 280 -9.47 20.18 5.96
CA VAL A 280 -10.23 19.73 4.79
C VAL A 280 -9.37 18.72 4.07
N ILE A 281 -9.79 17.46 4.12
CA ILE A 281 -9.08 16.31 3.58
C ILE A 281 -9.91 15.72 2.46
N TYR A 282 -9.25 15.40 1.36
CA TYR A 282 -9.82 14.65 0.24
C TYR A 282 -9.06 13.35 0.14
N PHE A 283 -9.79 12.24 0.12
CA PHE A 283 -9.25 10.92 -0.17
C PHE A 283 -9.73 10.53 -1.56
N ASP A 284 -8.77 10.35 -2.48
CA ASP A 284 -9.04 9.71 -3.78
C ASP A 284 -9.26 8.23 -3.51
N TRP A 285 -8.21 7.53 -3.08
CA TRP A 285 -8.31 6.13 -2.69
C TRP A 285 -7.47 5.79 -1.47
N ILE A 286 -7.78 4.65 -0.86
CA ILE A 286 -7.06 4.06 0.26
C ILE A 286 -6.94 2.56 0.03
N THR A 287 -5.73 2.04 0.08
CA THR A 287 -5.43 0.61 0.09
C THR A 287 -4.68 0.24 1.35
N ALA A 288 -4.82 -1.02 1.77
CA ALA A 288 -4.07 -1.51 2.92
C ALA A 288 -3.95 -3.03 2.90
N THR A 289 -2.92 -3.57 3.54
CA THR A 289 -2.77 -5.01 3.71
C THR A 289 -2.03 -5.38 5.00
N ASP A 290 -2.42 -6.50 5.59
CA ASP A 290 -1.70 -7.16 6.69
C ASP A 290 -0.79 -8.30 6.19
N ALA A 291 -0.51 -8.36 4.89
CA ALA A 291 0.42 -9.33 4.30
C ALA A 291 1.90 -8.99 4.58
N GLY A 292 2.20 -7.71 4.79
CA GLY A 292 3.54 -7.24 5.07
C GLY A 292 3.67 -5.74 5.17
N ALA A 293 4.85 -5.31 5.63
CA ALA A 293 5.32 -3.92 5.62
C ALA A 293 6.18 -3.70 4.37
N PHE A 294 5.59 -3.12 3.33
CA PHE A 294 6.16 -2.94 2.00
C PHE A 294 6.45 -1.46 1.75
N GLY A 295 7.72 -1.15 1.46
CA GLY A 295 8.05 0.09 0.75
C GLY A 295 7.37 0.14 -0.62
N PRO A 296 7.40 1.29 -1.31
CA PRO A 296 6.96 1.39 -2.71
C PRO A 296 7.56 0.28 -3.57
N GLY A 297 6.74 -0.36 -4.42
CA GLY A 297 7.15 -1.46 -5.31
C GLY A 297 7.29 -2.84 -4.65
N GLU A 298 7.73 -2.91 -3.38
CA GLU A 298 8.00 -4.20 -2.70
C GLU A 298 6.77 -5.11 -2.56
N GLU A 299 5.55 -4.56 -2.64
CA GLU A 299 4.33 -5.36 -2.56
C GLU A 299 4.10 -6.28 -3.76
N ASP A 300 4.58 -5.93 -4.97
CA ASP A 300 4.23 -6.68 -6.18
C ASP A 300 4.82 -8.09 -6.15
N ASP A 301 6.07 -8.20 -5.72
CA ASP A 301 6.77 -9.47 -5.48
C ASP A 301 6.06 -10.35 -4.45
N CYS A 302 5.38 -9.76 -3.47
CA CYS A 302 4.81 -10.49 -2.35
C CYS A 302 3.34 -10.86 -2.57
N ILE A 303 2.51 -9.90 -2.98
CA ILE A 303 1.06 -10.04 -3.11
C ILE A 303 0.56 -9.99 -4.56
N GLY A 304 1.49 -9.94 -5.53
CA GLY A 304 1.19 -10.01 -6.97
C GLY A 304 0.41 -8.82 -7.51
N GLN A 305 0.38 -7.72 -6.75
CA GLN A 305 -0.27 -6.48 -7.14
C GLN A 305 0.27 -5.31 -6.31
N SER A 306 0.28 -4.14 -6.94
CA SER A 306 0.53 -2.86 -6.28
C SER A 306 -0.58 -2.49 -5.26
N LEU A 307 -0.19 -1.81 -4.18
CA LEU A 307 -1.10 -1.10 -3.29
C LEU A 307 -1.37 0.34 -3.74
N CYS A 308 -0.49 0.95 -4.51
CA CYS A 308 -0.74 2.27 -5.07
C CYS A 308 -1.65 2.17 -6.32
N LEU A 309 -2.76 2.91 -6.35
CA LEU A 309 -3.75 2.90 -7.44
C LEU A 309 -3.78 4.21 -8.26
N GLY A 310 -3.96 4.09 -9.58
CA GLY A 310 -4.28 5.23 -10.43
C GLY A 310 -3.13 6.23 -10.62
N PRO A 311 -3.44 7.49 -11.00
CA PRO A 311 -2.42 8.47 -11.37
C PRO A 311 -1.45 8.79 -10.23
N GLY A 312 -0.16 8.80 -10.55
CA GLY A 312 0.95 8.99 -9.59
C GLY A 312 1.43 7.71 -8.91
N CYS A 313 0.71 6.60 -9.06
CA CYS A 313 1.19 5.27 -8.68
C CYS A 313 1.83 4.66 -9.90
N TYR A 314 3.16 4.59 -9.93
CA TYR A 314 3.88 4.11 -11.12
C TYR A 314 3.68 5.03 -12.34
N GLU A 315 3.07 6.21 -12.17
CA GLU A 315 3.17 7.33 -13.11
C GLU A 315 4.16 8.36 -12.58
N SER A 316 5.24 7.90 -11.94
CA SER A 316 6.47 8.50 -12.43
C SER A 316 6.47 8.12 -13.91
N PRO A 317 6.58 9.05 -14.86
CA PRO A 317 6.85 8.66 -16.25
C PRO A 317 8.13 7.80 -16.36
N CYS A 318 8.82 7.62 -15.24
CA CYS A 318 10.05 6.92 -14.98
C CYS A 318 9.81 5.61 -14.22
N ASN A 319 8.57 5.12 -14.19
CA ASN A 319 8.28 3.76 -13.76
C ASN A 319 8.73 2.74 -14.81
N ILE A 320 9.99 2.89 -15.16
CA ILE A 320 10.73 1.90 -15.85
C ILE A 320 11.43 1.14 -14.73
N ASP A 321 11.05 -0.13 -14.55
CA ASP A 321 11.64 -1.06 -13.56
C ASP A 321 13.17 -1.13 -13.70
N VAL A 322 13.67 -0.74 -14.89
CA VAL A 322 15.09 -0.61 -15.21
C VAL A 322 15.34 0.81 -15.70
N PHE A 323 16.32 1.51 -15.13
CA PHE A 323 16.73 2.81 -15.66
C PHE A 323 16.99 2.75 -17.18
N ALA A 324 16.31 3.64 -17.89
CA ALA A 324 16.43 3.86 -19.32
C ALA A 324 15.95 2.73 -20.26
N ASP A 325 15.08 1.82 -19.81
CA ASP A 325 14.23 0.96 -20.66
C ASP A 325 12.94 1.75 -21.06
N ALA A 326 13.13 2.78 -21.88
CA ALA A 326 12.10 3.77 -22.16
C ALA A 326 10.91 3.25 -23.01
N ASP A 327 11.02 2.08 -23.63
CA ASP A 327 9.90 1.43 -24.33
C ASP A 327 9.28 0.22 -23.62
N GLU A 328 9.72 -0.05 -22.37
CA GLU A 328 9.17 -1.02 -21.42
C GLU A 328 9.21 -2.47 -21.91
N ASP A 329 10.26 -2.84 -22.66
CA ASP A 329 10.40 -4.19 -23.20
C ASP A 329 11.31 -5.12 -22.37
N GLY A 330 11.90 -4.58 -21.30
CA GLY A 330 12.70 -5.29 -20.30
C GLY A 330 14.19 -5.30 -20.59
N ASP A 331 14.66 -4.58 -21.60
CA ASP A 331 16.07 -4.35 -21.89
C ASP A 331 16.42 -2.88 -22.14
N VAL A 332 17.72 -2.55 -22.12
CA VAL A 332 18.19 -1.19 -22.44
C VAL A 332 19.00 -1.27 -23.72
N ASP A 333 18.44 -0.76 -24.82
CA ASP A 333 18.96 -0.97 -26.15
C ASP A 333 18.95 0.29 -27.05
N GLN A 334 18.92 0.07 -28.37
CA GLN A 334 18.96 1.13 -29.37
C GLN A 334 17.62 1.87 -29.53
N ALA A 335 16.49 1.24 -29.21
CA ALA A 335 15.18 1.86 -29.16
C ALA A 335 15.14 2.88 -28.01
N ASP A 336 15.62 2.49 -26.84
CA ASP A 336 15.72 3.40 -25.70
C ASP A 336 16.73 4.50 -25.93
N PHE A 337 17.85 4.19 -26.58
CA PHE A 337 18.83 5.21 -26.91
C PHE A 337 18.23 6.27 -27.86
N ALA A 338 17.32 5.88 -28.75
CA ALA A 338 16.62 6.84 -29.60
C ALA A 338 15.70 7.74 -28.78
N VAL A 339 15.04 7.22 -27.75
CA VAL A 339 14.29 7.99 -26.76
C VAL A 339 15.22 8.94 -25.99
N PHE A 340 16.35 8.45 -25.49
CA PHE A 340 17.35 9.25 -24.79
C PHE A 340 17.84 10.43 -25.63
N GLN A 341 18.10 10.20 -26.91
CA GLN A 341 18.50 11.26 -27.84
C GLN A 341 17.43 12.34 -28.03
N LEU A 342 16.14 12.01 -27.91
CA LEU A 342 15.06 13.00 -27.97
C LEU A 342 15.02 13.87 -26.72
N CYS A 343 15.41 13.30 -25.58
CA CYS A 343 15.40 13.97 -24.29
C CYS A 343 16.69 14.73 -23.98
N TYR A 344 17.82 14.36 -24.59
CA TYR A 344 19.12 14.99 -24.35
C TYR A 344 19.08 16.51 -24.53
N THR A 345 19.33 17.23 -23.45
CA THR A 345 19.35 18.70 -23.43
C THR A 345 20.77 19.28 -23.28
N GLY A 346 21.70 18.48 -22.76
CA GLY A 346 23.08 18.87 -22.45
C GLY A 346 23.18 19.73 -21.18
N ASP A 347 24.42 19.96 -20.72
CA ASP A 347 24.75 20.70 -19.49
C ASP A 347 24.09 22.10 -19.43
N GLY A 348 23.31 22.33 -18.38
CA GLY A 348 22.47 23.51 -18.12
C GLY A 348 21.24 23.62 -19.02
N GLY A 349 20.87 22.57 -19.76
CA GLY A 349 19.81 22.54 -20.75
C GLY A 349 18.39 22.53 -20.16
N GLY A 350 18.26 22.13 -18.90
CA GLY A 350 16.95 21.84 -18.29
C GLY A 350 16.45 20.45 -18.70
N VAL A 351 15.49 19.90 -17.97
CA VAL A 351 14.74 18.71 -18.41
C VAL A 351 13.57 19.12 -19.29
N LEU A 352 13.31 18.36 -20.37
CA LEU A 352 12.10 18.55 -21.16
C LEU A 352 10.88 18.07 -20.37
N SER A 353 9.88 18.93 -20.21
CA SER A 353 8.61 18.58 -19.55
C SER A 353 7.64 17.79 -20.44
N ASP A 354 7.90 17.74 -21.75
CA ASP A 354 7.10 17.03 -22.75
C ASP A 354 8.02 16.48 -23.85
N PRO A 355 8.07 15.15 -24.07
CA PRO A 355 7.26 14.13 -23.37
C PRO A 355 7.73 13.89 -21.93
N GLU A 356 6.78 13.50 -21.07
CA GLU A 356 6.99 13.37 -19.62
C GLU A 356 8.12 12.40 -19.25
N TYR A 357 8.34 11.36 -20.07
CA TYR A 357 9.41 10.35 -19.89
C TYR A 357 10.82 10.93 -19.94
N CYS A 358 11.03 12.16 -20.42
CA CYS A 358 12.36 12.74 -20.40
C CYS A 358 12.86 12.96 -18.97
N GLN A 359 11.98 13.24 -18.01
CA GLN A 359 12.35 13.42 -16.60
C GLN A 359 12.98 12.18 -15.95
N CYS A 360 12.94 11.05 -16.65
CA CYS A 360 13.34 9.73 -16.18
C CYS A 360 14.75 9.36 -16.57
N LEU A 361 15.25 10.11 -17.53
CA LEU A 361 16.60 9.98 -18.03
C LEU A 361 17.52 11.00 -17.36
N ASP A 362 16.98 11.89 -16.51
CA ASP A 362 17.76 12.77 -15.63
C ASP A 362 18.15 11.99 -14.37
N ARG A 363 19.43 11.65 -14.27
CA ARG A 363 20.09 11.08 -13.11
C ARG A 363 20.91 12.15 -12.42
N ARG A 364 20.92 12.03 -11.11
CA ARG A 364 21.82 12.77 -10.23
C ARG A 364 23.29 12.63 -10.65
N ASN A 365 23.92 13.73 -11.01
CA ASN A 365 25.38 13.78 -11.12
C ASN A 365 26.07 13.75 -9.72
N ASN A 366 27.39 13.58 -9.73
CA ASN A 366 28.19 13.40 -8.50
C ASN A 366 28.48 14.70 -7.71
N ASP A 367 27.72 15.77 -7.92
CA ASP A 367 28.01 17.09 -7.35
C ASP A 367 27.56 17.29 -5.88
N ASN A 368 26.97 16.26 -5.25
CA ASN A 368 26.35 16.30 -3.91
C ASN A 368 25.10 17.20 -3.77
N SER A 369 24.49 17.67 -4.85
CA SER A 369 23.13 18.22 -4.81
C SER A 369 22.16 17.09 -4.44
N SER A 370 21.18 17.33 -3.57
CA SER A 370 20.18 16.33 -3.20
C SER A 370 19.06 16.31 -4.24
N GLY A 371 19.16 15.45 -5.25
CA GLY A 371 18.16 15.27 -6.30
C GLY A 371 18.79 15.07 -7.69
N GLN A 372 17.93 14.92 -8.70
CA GLN A 372 18.23 15.09 -10.13
C GLN A 372 18.94 16.43 -10.38
N ASP A 373 19.89 16.50 -11.31
CA ASP A 373 20.63 17.73 -11.61
C ASP A 373 19.86 18.70 -12.51
N ASN A 374 18.68 18.27 -12.99
CA ASN A 374 17.70 19.03 -13.77
C ASN A 374 18.16 19.25 -15.22
N ASP A 375 18.95 18.36 -15.79
CA ASP A 375 19.26 18.28 -17.20
C ASP A 375 19.51 16.84 -17.65
N ILE A 376 19.60 16.62 -18.97
CA ILE A 376 19.87 15.30 -19.53
C ILE A 376 21.11 15.43 -20.40
N ASP A 377 22.24 15.02 -19.87
CA ASP A 377 23.56 15.37 -20.35
C ASP A 377 24.51 14.16 -20.46
N SER A 378 25.81 14.41 -20.47
CA SER A 378 26.82 13.35 -20.58
C SER A 378 26.90 12.41 -19.36
N PHE A 379 26.48 12.84 -18.18
CA PHE A 379 26.39 11.98 -16.99
C PHE A 379 25.27 10.96 -17.14
N ASP A 380 24.10 11.40 -17.60
CA ASP A 380 22.98 10.52 -17.88
C ASP A 380 23.28 9.53 -18.99
N LEU A 381 23.99 10.00 -20.02
CA LEU A 381 24.46 9.14 -21.10
C LEU A 381 25.42 8.07 -20.59
N ALA A 382 26.31 8.41 -19.65
CA ALA A 382 27.20 7.43 -19.06
C ALA A 382 26.42 6.38 -18.24
N ALA A 383 25.41 6.81 -17.48
CA ALA A 383 24.52 5.90 -16.77
C ALA A 383 23.71 5.01 -17.73
N PHE A 384 23.26 5.56 -18.87
CA PHE A 384 22.60 4.80 -19.93
C PHE A 384 23.52 3.72 -20.49
N GLU A 385 24.76 4.09 -20.82
CA GLU A 385 25.77 3.17 -21.36
C GLU A 385 26.15 2.06 -20.37
N ASP A 386 26.17 2.37 -19.07
CA ASP A 386 26.41 1.38 -18.03
C ASP A 386 25.27 0.35 -17.91
N CYS A 387 24.04 0.76 -18.26
CA CYS A 387 22.85 -0.08 -18.23
C CYS A 387 22.51 -0.80 -19.53
N ALA A 388 23.07 -0.34 -20.65
CA ALA A 388 22.82 -0.91 -21.97
C ALA A 388 23.14 -2.41 -22.04
N SER A 389 22.11 -3.24 -22.13
CA SER A 389 22.20 -4.70 -22.24
C SER A 389 22.09 -5.17 -23.70
N GLY A 390 21.35 -4.41 -24.52
CA GLY A 390 21.09 -4.65 -25.93
C GLY A 390 19.85 -5.50 -26.22
N PRO A 391 19.42 -5.58 -27.49
CA PRO A 391 18.09 -6.09 -27.84
C PRO A 391 17.89 -7.56 -27.49
N GLY A 392 16.81 -7.85 -26.77
CA GLY A 392 16.42 -9.15 -26.24
C GLY A 392 17.30 -9.67 -25.10
N VAL A 393 18.12 -8.81 -24.48
CA VAL A 393 18.97 -9.16 -23.34
C VAL A 393 18.45 -8.41 -22.12
N PRO A 394 17.81 -9.10 -21.14
CA PRO A 394 17.28 -8.43 -19.96
C PRO A 394 18.32 -7.54 -19.31
N ALA A 395 17.94 -6.30 -19.02
CA ALA A 395 18.82 -5.36 -18.36
C ALA A 395 19.16 -5.82 -16.94
N ASP A 396 20.24 -5.29 -16.38
CA ASP A 396 20.60 -5.56 -14.98
C ASP A 396 19.55 -4.89 -14.08
N PRO A 397 18.83 -5.62 -13.21
CA PRO A 397 17.87 -5.01 -12.32
C PRO A 397 18.49 -3.92 -11.45
N ALA A 398 19.77 -4.01 -11.10
CA ALA A 398 20.47 -3.00 -10.29
C ALA A 398 20.80 -1.70 -11.06
N CYS A 399 20.24 -1.52 -12.25
CA CYS A 399 20.38 -0.28 -13.00
C CYS A 399 19.49 0.84 -12.47
N ASP A 400 18.47 0.54 -11.70
CA ASP A 400 17.58 1.50 -11.04
C ASP A 400 18.17 2.11 -9.74
N ASP A 401 19.12 1.42 -9.10
CA ASP A 401 19.89 1.83 -7.92
C ASP A 401 20.93 2.95 -8.19
#